data_AF-A0ABD5DSM8-F1
#
_entry.id   AF-A0ABD5DSM8-F1
#
_cell.length_a   1.000
_cell.length_b   1.000
_cell.length_c   1.000
_cell.angle_alpha   90.00
_cell.angle_beta   90.00
_cell.angle_gamma   90.00
#
_symmetry.space_group_name_H-M   'P 1'
#
loop_
_entity.id
_entity.type
_entity.pdbx_description
1 polymer ?
#
loop_
_entity_poly.entity_id
_entity_poly.type
_entity_poly.pdbx_seq_one_letter_code
_entity_poly.pdbx_strand_id
1 'polypeptide(L)'
;MDKNDVVKKILESKKYENLDSDIVEKVVSISEKKYKLKEVENYSKKKLHQIWGSYYSAYPNWDKLLKKYNQGQLSIEDLLKIHSSTNERVATLNDFYTYVFGNIKHVSSILDFGCGFNPLALYQWNENEKIIYHAYDIDRAEIAFLSSI
;
A
#
# COMPACT_ATOMS: atom_id res chain seq x y z
N MET A 1 -20.67 -6.20 -22.89
CA MET A 1 -19.76 -5.88 -21.79
C MET A 1 -19.87 -7.00 -20.80
N ASP A 2 -18.87 -7.86 -20.70
CA ASP A 2 -18.83 -8.92 -19.68
C ASP A 2 -17.98 -8.50 -18.47
N LYS A 3 -17.77 -9.42 -17.53
CA LYS A 3 -16.92 -9.18 -16.34
C LYS A 3 -15.48 -8.76 -16.73
N ASN A 4 -14.91 -9.40 -17.75
CA ASN A 4 -13.53 -9.15 -18.16
C ASN A 4 -13.39 -7.75 -18.78
N ASP A 5 -14.41 -7.30 -19.51
CA ASP A 5 -14.48 -5.92 -20.00
C ASP A 5 -14.48 -4.89 -18.85
N VAL A 6 -15.14 -5.18 -17.73
CA VAL A 6 -15.14 -4.30 -16.55
C VAL A 6 -13.77 -4.27 -15.88
N VAL A 7 -13.13 -5.43 -15.68
CA VAL A 7 -11.78 -5.51 -15.12
C VAL A 7 -10.80 -4.70 -15.98
N LYS A 8 -10.83 -4.89 -17.30
CA LYS A 8 -10.00 -4.15 -18.25
C LYS A 8 -10.23 -2.64 -18.15
N LYS A 9 -11.49 -2.18 -18.16
CA LYS A 9 -11.81 -0.75 -18.02
C LYS A 9 -11.33 -0.12 -16.71
N ILE A 10 -11.34 -0.89 -15.61
CA ILE A 10 -10.81 -0.42 -14.34
C ILE A 10 -9.29 -0.26 -14.43
N LEU A 11 -8.58 -1.27 -14.91
CA LEU A 11 -7.12 -1.27 -15.04
C LEU A 11 -6.60 -0.28 -16.10
N GLU A 12 -7.39 0.05 -17.13
CA GLU A 12 -7.05 1.10 -18.10
C GLU A 12 -7.18 2.52 -17.53
N SER A 13 -7.84 2.68 -16.38
CA SER A 13 -7.96 3.99 -15.75
C SER A 13 -6.73 4.30 -14.90
N LYS A 14 -6.16 5.49 -15.11
CA LYS A 14 -4.94 5.96 -14.44
C LYS A 14 -4.93 5.78 -12.91
N LYS A 15 -6.10 5.86 -12.27
CA LYS A 15 -6.21 5.68 -10.80
C LYS A 15 -5.96 4.24 -10.35
N TYR A 16 -6.27 3.24 -11.16
CA TYR A 16 -6.21 1.82 -10.75
C TYR A 16 -5.23 0.99 -11.60
N GLU A 17 -4.50 1.62 -12.52
CA GLU A 17 -3.60 0.93 -13.48
C GLU A 17 -2.49 0.11 -12.82
N ASN A 18 -2.06 0.51 -11.61
CA ASN A 18 -1.03 -0.19 -10.86
C ASN A 18 -1.57 -1.25 -9.90
N LEU A 19 -2.89 -1.36 -9.75
CA LEU A 19 -3.48 -2.36 -8.87
C LEU A 19 -3.28 -3.78 -9.40
N ASP A 20 -3.08 -4.71 -8.47
CA ASP A 20 -3.05 -6.14 -8.72
C ASP A 20 -4.33 -6.61 -9.45
N SER A 21 -4.14 -7.29 -10.59
CA SER A 21 -5.23 -7.69 -11.46
C SER A 21 -6.16 -8.69 -10.79
N ASP A 22 -5.63 -9.57 -9.95
CA ASP A 22 -6.39 -10.63 -9.29
C ASP A 22 -7.28 -10.03 -8.19
N ILE A 23 -6.77 -8.99 -7.50
CA ILE A 23 -7.59 -8.20 -6.57
C ILE A 23 -8.70 -7.46 -7.29
N VAL A 24 -8.42 -6.81 -8.41
CA VAL A 24 -9.45 -6.13 -9.22
C VAL A 24 -10.49 -7.14 -9.70
N GLU A 25 -10.07 -8.28 -10.24
CA GLU A 25 -10.97 -9.34 -10.70
C GLU A 25 -11.85 -9.88 -9.56
N LYS A 26 -11.27 -10.10 -8.38
CA LYS A 26 -12.00 -10.57 -7.20
C LYS A 26 -13.05 -9.54 -6.76
N VAL A 27 -12.71 -8.26 -6.74
CA VAL A 27 -13.66 -7.18 -6.40
C VAL A 27 -14.79 -7.07 -7.42
N VAL A 28 -14.48 -7.18 -8.71
CA VAL A 28 -15.51 -7.20 -9.77
C VAL A 28 -16.42 -8.42 -9.61
N SER A 29 -15.86 -9.60 -9.35
CA SER A 29 -16.63 -10.84 -9.13
C SER A 29 -17.56 -10.75 -7.92
N ILE A 30 -17.11 -10.11 -6.84
CA ILE A 30 -17.95 -9.86 -5.65
C ILE A 30 -19.10 -8.90 -5.99
N SER A 31 -18.81 -7.88 -6.79
CA SER A 31 -19.79 -6.86 -7.19
C SER A 31 -20.83 -7.43 -8.16
N GLU A 32 -20.44 -8.27 -9.11
CA GLU A 32 -21.34 -8.93 -10.06
C GLU A 32 -22.38 -9.82 -9.37
N LYS A 33 -22.01 -10.50 -8.28
CA LYS A 33 -22.94 -11.30 -7.47
C LYS A 33 -24.06 -10.48 -6.82
N LYS A 34 -23.91 -9.16 -6.71
CA LYS A 34 -24.81 -8.28 -5.95
C LYS A 34 -25.51 -7.22 -6.81
N TYR A 35 -24.92 -6.85 -7.94
CA TYR A 35 -25.34 -5.69 -8.72
C TYR A 35 -25.55 -6.05 -10.19
N LYS A 36 -26.39 -5.28 -10.88
CA LYS A 36 -26.58 -5.43 -12.33
C LYS A 36 -25.28 -5.04 -13.03
N LEU A 37 -24.96 -5.72 -14.13
CA LEU A 37 -23.75 -5.51 -14.92
C LEU A 37 -23.39 -4.03 -15.21
N LYS A 38 -24.41 -3.21 -15.52
CA LYS A 38 -24.23 -1.76 -15.77
C LYS A 38 -23.70 -0.96 -14.56
N GLU A 39 -23.84 -1.50 -13.35
CA GLU A 39 -23.46 -0.88 -12.08
C GLU A 39 -22.18 -1.47 -11.50
N VAL A 40 -21.77 -2.68 -11.96
CA VAL A 40 -20.64 -3.44 -11.42
C VAL A 40 -19.36 -2.62 -11.43
N GLU A 41 -19.08 -1.89 -12.51
CA GLU A 41 -17.89 -1.04 -12.60
C GLU A 41 -17.86 0.02 -11.49
N ASN A 42 -18.96 0.74 -11.29
CA ASN A 42 -19.05 1.81 -10.29
C ASN A 42 -18.90 1.26 -8.86
N TYR A 43 -19.58 0.14 -8.55
CA TYR A 43 -19.47 -0.48 -7.23
C TYR A 43 -18.08 -1.06 -6.98
N SER A 44 -17.44 -1.63 -8.02
CA SER A 44 -16.07 -2.14 -7.93
C SER A 44 -15.09 -1.01 -7.65
N LYS A 45 -15.18 0.11 -8.39
CA LYS A 45 -14.35 1.32 -8.15
C LYS A 45 -14.56 1.88 -6.75
N LYS A 46 -15.80 1.95 -6.25
CA LYS A 46 -16.08 2.36 -4.86
C LYS A 46 -15.43 1.42 -3.85
N LYS A 47 -15.49 0.10 -4.08
CA LYS A 47 -14.88 -0.87 -3.18
C LYS A 47 -13.35 -0.78 -3.20
N LEU A 48 -12.73 -0.66 -4.37
CA LEU A 48 -11.29 -0.44 -4.52
C LEU A 48 -10.84 0.86 -3.85
N HIS A 49 -11.63 1.94 -3.98
CA HIS A 49 -11.36 3.16 -3.24
C HIS A 49 -11.44 2.93 -1.72
N GLN A 50 -12.43 2.20 -1.21
CA GLN A 50 -12.54 1.93 0.22
C GLN A 50 -11.38 1.10 0.79
N ILE A 51 -10.88 0.11 0.04
CA ILE A 51 -9.84 -0.81 0.56
C ILE A 51 -8.42 -0.34 0.31
N TRP A 52 -8.24 0.72 -0.50
CA TRP A 52 -6.92 1.18 -0.92
C TRP A 52 -6.91 2.69 -1.13
N GLY A 53 -7.75 3.18 -2.05
CA GLY A 53 -7.67 4.58 -2.48
C GLY A 53 -8.01 5.61 -1.40
N SER A 54 -8.65 5.22 -0.30
CA SER A 54 -8.99 6.07 0.84
C SER A 54 -7.81 6.31 1.77
N TYR A 55 -6.73 5.53 1.65
CA TYR A 55 -5.52 5.75 2.43
C TYR A 55 -4.64 6.87 1.88
N TYR A 56 -5.01 7.42 0.72
CA TYR A 56 -4.35 8.57 0.11
C TYR A 56 -5.29 9.76 0.07
N SER A 57 -4.84 10.90 0.61
CA SER A 57 -5.52 12.19 0.38
C SER A 57 -5.45 12.60 -1.09
N ALA A 58 -4.29 12.36 -1.72
CA ALA A 58 -4.08 12.42 -3.15
C ALA A 58 -3.09 11.31 -3.54
N TYR A 59 -3.36 10.60 -4.65
CA TYR A 59 -2.47 9.53 -5.09
C TYR A 59 -1.08 10.09 -5.44
N PRO A 60 0.01 9.56 -4.86
CA PRO A 60 1.34 10.14 -5.01
C PRO A 60 1.85 10.10 -6.46
N ASN A 61 2.69 11.08 -6.78
CA ASN A 61 3.61 10.96 -7.90
C ASN A 61 4.92 10.35 -7.36
N TRP A 62 5.09 9.05 -7.58
CA TRP A 62 6.19 8.25 -7.03
C TRP A 62 7.57 8.78 -7.43
N ASP A 63 7.78 9.13 -8.70
CA ASP A 63 9.06 9.67 -9.20
C ASP A 63 9.44 10.99 -8.51
N LYS A 64 8.46 11.90 -8.38
CA LYS A 64 8.66 13.17 -7.70
C LYS A 64 8.97 12.94 -6.23
N LEU A 65 8.32 11.96 -5.61
CA LEU A 65 8.51 11.64 -4.20
C LEU A 65 9.91 11.08 -3.95
N LEU A 66 10.33 10.10 -4.75
CA LEU A 66 11.66 9.49 -4.69
C LEU A 66 12.76 10.53 -4.93
N LYS A 67 12.57 11.42 -5.92
CA LYS A 67 13.51 12.52 -6.17
C LYS A 67 13.69 13.43 -4.95
N LYS A 68 12.59 13.80 -4.28
CA LYS A 68 12.64 14.64 -3.09
C LYS A 68 13.35 13.94 -1.93
N TYR A 69 13.05 12.66 -1.71
CA TYR A 69 13.73 11.85 -0.70
C TYR A 69 15.25 11.77 -0.96
N ASN A 70 15.66 11.42 -2.18
CA ASN A 70 17.08 11.34 -2.56
C ASN A 70 17.82 12.68 -2.47
N GLN A 71 17.10 13.80 -2.54
CA GLN A 71 17.64 15.16 -2.35
C GLN A 71 17.69 15.58 -0.87
N GLY A 72 17.31 14.71 0.06
CA GLY A 72 17.23 15.01 1.50
C GLY A 72 16.11 15.99 1.86
N GLN A 73 15.13 16.21 0.97
CA GLN A 73 14.02 17.14 1.21
C GLN A 73 12.86 16.50 1.97
N LEU A 74 12.85 15.18 2.09
CA LEU A 74 11.86 14.42 2.84
C LEU A 74 12.60 13.43 3.74
N SER A 75 12.20 13.37 4.99
CA SER A 75 12.59 12.31 5.92
C SER A 75 11.71 11.07 5.73
N ILE A 76 12.13 9.94 6.30
CA ILE A 76 11.28 8.75 6.41
C ILE A 76 9.96 9.06 7.13
N GLU A 77 10.00 9.91 8.16
CA GLU A 77 8.80 10.32 8.89
C GLU A 77 7.82 11.09 7.99
N ASP A 78 8.34 11.97 7.11
CA ASP A 78 7.51 12.67 6.12
C ASP A 78 6.87 11.70 5.12
N LEU A 79 7.59 10.65 4.71
CA LEU A 79 7.05 9.61 3.83
C LEU A 79 5.94 8.81 4.53
N LEU A 80 6.14 8.41 5.79
CA LEU A 80 5.14 7.70 6.59
C LEU A 80 3.84 8.49 6.74
N LYS A 81 3.89 9.82 6.72
CA LYS A 81 2.70 10.68 6.84
C LYS A 81 1.85 10.77 5.55
N ILE A 82 2.36 10.28 4.42
CA ILE A 82 1.64 10.32 3.12
C ILE A 82 0.45 9.36 3.10
N HIS A 83 0.63 8.18 3.69
CA HIS A 83 -0.41 7.16 3.77
C HIS A 83 -1.13 7.29 5.12
N SER A 84 -2.46 7.41 5.09
CA SER A 84 -3.22 7.79 6.30
C SER A 84 -3.07 6.77 7.44
N SER A 85 -3.03 5.47 7.14
CA SER A 85 -2.86 4.42 8.15
C SER A 85 -1.50 4.48 8.87
N THR A 86 -0.44 4.92 8.19
CA THR A 86 0.87 5.11 8.82
C THR A 86 0.99 6.47 9.48
N ASN A 87 0.37 7.51 8.92
CA ASN A 87 0.26 8.82 9.55
C ASN A 87 -0.41 8.74 10.94
N GLU A 88 -1.49 7.95 11.05
CA GLU A 88 -2.20 7.71 12.31
C GLU A 88 -1.30 7.10 13.41
N ARG A 89 -0.25 6.37 13.01
CA ARG A 89 0.61 5.61 13.94
C ARG A 89 2.03 6.17 14.06
N VAL A 90 2.45 7.07 13.19
CA VAL A 90 3.86 7.52 13.10
C VAL A 90 4.44 8.00 14.43
N ALA A 91 3.62 8.68 15.24
CA ALA A 91 4.01 9.19 16.55
C ALA A 91 4.34 8.10 17.58
N THR A 92 3.88 6.87 17.39
CA THR A 92 4.05 5.75 18.34
C THR A 92 4.75 4.53 17.73
N LEU A 93 5.13 4.57 16.45
CA LEU A 93 5.74 3.43 15.74
C LEU A 93 7.06 2.97 16.38
N ASN A 94 7.89 3.90 16.86
CA ASN A 94 9.15 3.56 17.52
C ASN A 94 8.93 2.78 18.83
N ASP A 95 8.00 3.25 19.66
CA ASP A 95 7.64 2.57 20.92
C ASP A 95 7.00 1.21 20.65
N PHE A 96 6.16 1.14 19.60
CA PHE A 96 5.53 -0.10 19.15
C PHE A 96 6.58 -1.15 18.76
N TYR A 97 7.53 -0.82 17.86
CA TYR A 97 8.55 -1.78 17.45
C TYR A 97 9.52 -2.13 18.57
N THR A 98 9.88 -1.15 19.42
CA THR A 98 10.69 -1.41 20.62
C THR A 98 10.01 -2.41 21.54
N TYR A 99 8.70 -2.26 21.77
CA TYR A 99 7.93 -3.21 22.55
C TYR A 99 7.83 -4.58 21.87
N VAL A 100 7.46 -4.63 20.59
CA VAL A 100 7.27 -5.89 19.84
C VAL A 100 8.55 -6.71 19.84
N PHE A 101 9.67 -6.13 19.42
CA PHE A 101 10.94 -6.86 19.31
C PHE A 101 11.67 -7.02 20.65
N GLY A 102 11.38 -6.17 21.63
CA GLY A 102 11.82 -6.41 23.02
C GLY A 102 11.21 -7.69 23.61
N ASN A 103 10.03 -8.09 23.12
CA ASN A 103 9.31 -9.28 23.59
C ASN A 103 9.44 -10.48 22.65
N ILE A 104 9.76 -10.28 21.36
CA ILE A 104 9.98 -11.36 20.39
C ILE A 104 11.47 -11.51 20.12
N LYS A 105 12.09 -12.56 20.66
CA LYS A 105 13.52 -12.84 20.46
C LYS A 105 13.76 -13.55 19.13
N HIS A 106 14.89 -13.24 18.48
CA HIS A 106 15.40 -13.92 17.28
C HIS A 106 14.46 -13.87 16.05
N VAL A 107 14.02 -12.67 15.67
CA VAL A 107 13.25 -12.50 14.43
C VAL A 107 14.21 -12.57 13.24
N SER A 108 14.10 -13.61 12.42
CA SER A 108 14.87 -13.74 11.18
C SER A 108 14.13 -13.17 9.96
N SER A 109 12.80 -13.11 10.02
CA SER A 109 11.96 -12.65 8.91
C SER A 109 10.61 -12.13 9.39
N ILE A 110 10.07 -11.15 8.67
CA ILE A 110 8.75 -10.56 8.88
C ILE A 110 7.95 -10.64 7.60
N LEU A 111 6.66 -10.92 7.73
CA LEU A 111 5.70 -10.94 6.65
C LEU A 111 4.63 -9.90 6.94
N ASP A 112 4.55 -8.86 6.11
CA ASP A 112 3.65 -7.72 6.28
C ASP A 112 2.69 -7.64 5.09
N PHE A 113 1.41 -7.94 5.35
CA PHE A 113 0.34 -7.95 4.36
C PHE A 113 -0.54 -6.71 4.51
N GLY A 114 -0.79 -6.01 3.40
CA GLY A 114 -1.41 -4.69 3.46
C GLY A 114 -0.45 -3.70 4.14
N CYS A 115 0.83 -3.75 3.74
CA CYS A 115 1.89 -3.07 4.46
C CYS A 115 1.75 -1.55 4.42
N GLY A 116 1.10 -0.97 3.40
CA GLY A 116 1.18 0.46 3.14
C GLY A 116 2.62 0.93 3.19
N PHE A 117 2.86 2.03 3.91
CA PHE A 117 4.21 2.59 4.12
C PHE A 117 4.93 2.04 5.35
N ASN A 118 4.36 1.05 6.06
CA ASN A 118 4.93 0.47 7.26
C ASN A 118 6.36 -0.10 7.10
N PRO A 119 6.79 -0.63 5.93
CA PRO A 119 8.17 -1.08 5.74
C PRO A 119 9.21 0.02 6.02
N LEU A 120 8.85 1.29 5.79
CA LEU A 120 9.75 2.41 6.04
C LEU A 120 10.04 2.64 7.53
N ALA A 121 9.10 2.27 8.40
CA ALA A 121 9.27 2.41 9.84
C ALA A 121 10.28 1.40 10.42
N LEU A 122 10.45 0.24 9.76
CA LEU A 122 11.43 -0.76 10.19
C LEU A 122 12.87 -0.24 10.04
N TYR A 123 13.16 0.50 8.96
CA TYR A 123 14.50 1.06 8.72
C TYR A 123 14.98 1.99 9.83
N GLN A 124 14.06 2.60 10.59
CA GLN A 124 14.40 3.49 11.70
C GLN A 124 14.76 2.74 12.99
N TRP A 125 14.38 1.46 13.11
CA TRP A 125 14.40 0.77 14.40
C TRP A 125 15.65 -0.09 14.64
N ASN A 126 16.22 -0.76 13.63
CA ASN A 126 17.34 -1.68 13.91
C ASN A 126 18.28 -1.90 12.72
N GLU A 127 19.39 -1.16 12.70
CA GLU A 127 20.50 -1.35 11.75
C GLU A 127 21.31 -2.63 12.01
N ASN A 128 21.17 -3.26 13.19
CA ASN A 128 22.12 -4.27 13.68
C ASN A 128 21.66 -5.73 13.51
N GLU A 129 20.37 -5.98 13.22
CA GLU A 129 19.87 -7.34 12.95
C GLU A 129 19.45 -7.48 11.48
N LYS A 130 19.96 -8.54 10.83
CA LYS A 130 19.56 -8.89 9.47
C LYS A 130 18.19 -9.57 9.47
N ILE A 131 17.13 -8.78 9.50
CA ILE A 131 15.75 -9.25 9.35
C ILE A 131 15.37 -9.20 7.87
N ILE A 132 14.87 -10.32 7.32
CA ILE A 132 14.29 -10.34 5.97
C ILE A 132 12.85 -9.82 6.06
N TYR A 133 12.57 -8.65 5.48
CA TYR A 133 11.23 -8.07 5.49
C TYR A 133 10.50 -8.33 4.17
N HIS A 134 9.41 -9.07 4.23
CA HIS A 134 8.54 -9.33 3.09
C HIS A 134 7.29 -8.44 3.16
N ALA A 135 7.30 -7.36 2.39
CA ALA A 135 6.21 -6.40 2.29
C ALA A 135 5.31 -6.70 1.08
N TYR A 136 4.00 -6.79 1.29
CA TYR A 136 3.01 -7.02 0.25
C TYR A 136 1.84 -6.05 0.38
N ASP A 137 1.53 -5.33 -0.69
CA ASP A 137 0.33 -4.54 -0.85
C ASP A 137 -0.18 -4.68 -2.30
N ILE A 138 -1.38 -4.16 -2.57
CA ILE A 138 -2.09 -4.37 -3.83
C ILE A 138 -1.68 -3.41 -4.94
N ASP A 139 -0.92 -2.36 -4.64
CA ASP A 139 -0.45 -1.37 -5.61
C ASP A 139 1.02 -1.61 -5.97
N ARG A 140 1.28 -2.01 -7.22
CA ARG A 140 2.62 -2.30 -7.72
C ARG A 140 3.53 -1.08 -7.72
N ALA A 141 3.00 0.12 -7.94
CA ALA A 141 3.81 1.33 -7.99
C ALA A 141 4.21 1.79 -6.59
N GLU A 142 3.33 1.61 -5.60
CA GLU A 142 3.64 1.78 -4.18
C GLU A 142 4.77 0.84 -3.75
N ILE A 143 4.65 -0.46 -4.06
CA ILE A 143 5.68 -1.46 -3.71
C ILE A 143 7.02 -1.19 -4.41
N ALA A 144 6.97 -0.78 -5.69
CA ALA A 144 8.17 -0.39 -6.43
C ALA A 144 8.85 0.84 -5.81
N PHE A 145 8.06 1.82 -5.36
CA PHE A 145 8.58 2.98 -4.64
C PHE A 145 9.23 2.57 -3.33
N LEU A 146 8.56 1.78 -2.49
CA LEU A 146 9.11 1.30 -1.20
C LEU A 146 10.40 0.49 -1.36
N SER A 147 10.52 -0.24 -2.48
CA SER A 147 11.74 -1.00 -2.82
C SER A 147 12.90 -0.13 -3.31
N SER A 148 12.64 1.16 -3.61
CA SER A 148 13.61 2.12 -4.14
C SER A 148 14.14 3.10 -3.10
N ILE A 149 13.60 3.05 -1.88
CA ILE A 149 14.01 3.84 -0.71
C ILE A 149 15.08 3.08 0.05
#